data_AF-U2PPA2-F1
#
_entry.id   AF-U2PPA2-F1
#
_cell.length_a   1.000
_cell.length_b   1.000
_cell.length_c   1.000
_cell.angle_alpha   90.00
_cell.angle_beta   90.00
_cell.angle_gamma   90.00
#
_symmetry.space_group_name_H-M   'P 1'
#
loop_
_entity.id
_entity.type
_entity.pdbx_description
1 polymer ?
#
loop_
_entity_poly.entity_id
_entity_poly.type
_entity_poly.pdbx_seq_one_letter_code
_entity_poly.pdbx_strand_id
1 'polypeptide(L)'
;MTTRDMVLCAILGAIQFVAFTSLSFVMYLEVITLCTFVIAMSFSTKQAVIGSLIFTVVNMFIKGVNPWNAMYVLVYPSYSLIIGLNKERLAKRKIYPILLCGFFSFLTGQILQLPFLLFSKQVTVLYLILGLQVSIPQGIISGVEYALIGNKLVGFLEKLQRRY
;
A
#
# COMPACT_ATOMS: atom_id res chain seq x y z
N MET A 1 2.21 3.45 23.60
CA MET A 1 1.50 2.35 22.90
C MET A 1 1.10 1.36 23.97
N THR A 2 -0.15 0.93 23.97
CA THR A 2 -0.61 -0.14 24.85
C THR A 2 -0.29 -1.50 24.23
N THR A 3 -0.31 -2.58 25.03
CA THR A 3 -0.13 -3.96 24.51
C THR A 3 -1.14 -4.29 23.42
N ARG A 4 -2.39 -3.81 23.58
CA ARG A 4 -3.44 -3.93 22.57
C ARG A 4 -3.05 -3.28 21.24
N ASP A 5 -2.46 -2.08 21.28
CA ASP A 5 -2.01 -1.38 20.05
C ASP A 5 -0.91 -2.15 19.33
N MET A 6 0.02 -2.76 20.07
CA MET A 6 1.09 -3.57 19.49
C MET A 6 0.54 -4.79 18.77
N VAL A 7 -0.39 -5.52 19.40
CA VAL A 7 -1.06 -6.69 18.81
C VAL A 7 -1.84 -6.27 17.56
N LEU A 8 -2.56 -5.16 17.60
CA LEU A 8 -3.26 -4.62 16.43
C LEU A 8 -2.30 -4.32 15.28
N CYS A 9 -1.18 -3.65 15.54
CA CYS A 9 -0.17 -3.38 14.50
C CYS A 9 0.36 -4.67 13.87
N ALA A 10 0.61 -5.70 14.67
CA ALA A 10 1.05 -7.01 14.19
C ALA A 10 -0.02 -7.68 13.30
N ILE A 11 -1.29 -7.66 13.72
CA ILE A 11 -2.41 -8.20 12.93
C ILE A 11 -2.56 -7.45 11.60
N LEU A 12 -2.48 -6.11 11.61
CA LEU A 12 -2.56 -5.30 10.40
C LEU A 12 -1.42 -5.63 9.42
N GLY A 13 -0.20 -5.75 9.93
CA GLY A 13 0.95 -6.17 9.12
C GLY A 13 0.79 -7.59 8.57
N ALA A 14 0.23 -8.52 9.35
CA ALA A 14 -0.05 -9.88 8.89
C ALA A 14 -1.12 -9.90 7.78
N ILE A 15 -2.20 -9.12 7.90
CA ILE A 15 -3.22 -9.00 6.86
C ILE A 15 -2.60 -8.46 5.56
N GLN A 16 -1.79 -7.41 5.64
CA GLN A 16 -1.05 -6.87 4.49
C GLN A 16 -0.12 -7.92 3.87
N PHE A 17 0.62 -8.68 4.69
CA PHE A 17 1.50 -9.74 4.22
C PHE A 17 0.75 -10.86 3.48
N VAL A 18 -0.37 -11.32 4.04
CA VAL A 18 -1.22 -12.34 3.41
C VAL A 18 -1.79 -11.80 2.10
N ALA A 19 -2.30 -10.57 2.08
CA ALA A 19 -2.83 -9.94 0.87
C ALA A 19 -1.77 -9.87 -0.25
N PHE A 20 -0.54 -9.48 0.10
CA PHE A 20 0.58 -9.42 -0.82
C PHE A 20 0.99 -10.81 -1.35
N THR A 21 0.99 -11.82 -0.49
CA THR A 21 1.45 -13.18 -0.86
C THR A 21 0.40 -13.97 -1.62
N SER A 22 -0.86 -13.95 -1.17
CA SER A 22 -1.94 -14.75 -1.76
C SER A 22 -2.28 -14.34 -3.20
N LEU A 23 -2.04 -13.08 -3.56
CA LEU A 23 -2.37 -12.55 -4.90
C LEU A 23 -1.13 -12.21 -5.73
N SER A 24 0.05 -12.68 -5.30
CA SER A 24 1.36 -12.54 -5.97
C SER A 24 1.35 -12.89 -7.47
N PHE A 25 0.46 -13.76 -7.90
CA PHE A 25 0.38 -14.25 -9.28
C PHE A 25 -0.49 -13.42 -10.22
N VAL A 26 -1.31 -12.49 -9.71
CA VAL A 26 -2.33 -11.80 -10.54
C VAL A 26 -2.33 -10.28 -10.33
N MET A 27 -2.55 -9.78 -9.11
CA MET A 27 -2.77 -8.34 -8.83
C MET A 27 -2.20 -7.93 -7.46
N TYR A 28 -0.95 -8.31 -7.19
CA TYR A 28 -0.43 -8.17 -5.82
C TYR A 28 -0.14 -6.73 -5.43
N LEU A 29 0.22 -5.85 -6.38
CA LEU A 29 0.52 -4.45 -6.11
C LEU A 29 -0.74 -3.61 -5.92
N GLU A 30 -1.81 -3.94 -6.64
CA GLU A 30 -3.12 -3.31 -6.54
C GLU A 30 -3.74 -3.59 -5.17
N VAL A 31 -3.76 -4.88 -4.80
CA VAL A 31 -4.43 -5.32 -3.58
C VAL A 31 -3.69 -4.87 -2.32
N ILE A 32 -2.35 -4.92 -2.31
CA ILE A 32 -1.60 -4.40 -1.16
C ILE A 32 -1.77 -2.88 -1.02
N THR A 33 -1.87 -2.15 -2.13
CA THR A 33 -2.12 -0.70 -2.12
C THR A 33 -3.50 -0.42 -1.58
N LEU A 34 -4.51 -1.17 -2.01
CA LEU A 34 -5.88 -1.09 -1.47
C LEU A 34 -5.91 -1.39 0.03
N CYS A 35 -5.29 -2.50 0.48
CA CYS A 35 -5.23 -2.87 1.89
C CYS A 35 -4.56 -1.77 2.73
N THR A 36 -3.42 -1.25 2.25
CA THR A 36 -2.71 -0.15 2.91
C THR A 36 -3.58 1.09 3.01
N PHE A 37 -4.31 1.42 1.95
CA PHE A 37 -5.20 2.57 1.92
C PHE A 37 -6.36 2.44 2.91
N VAL A 38 -7.04 1.29 2.89
CA VAL A 38 -8.17 0.98 3.77
C VAL A 38 -7.72 1.00 5.24
N ILE A 39 -6.58 0.39 5.56
CA ILE A 39 -6.02 0.39 6.92
C ILE A 39 -5.67 1.82 7.36
N ALA A 40 -5.01 2.59 6.51
CA ALA A 40 -4.63 3.98 6.83
C ALA A 40 -5.82 4.93 6.99
N MET A 41 -6.94 4.66 6.31
CA MET A 41 -8.19 5.39 6.50
C MET A 41 -8.96 4.97 7.76
N SER A 42 -8.89 3.70 8.15
CA SER A 42 -9.72 3.14 9.24
C SER A 42 -9.07 3.25 10.62
N PHE A 43 -7.74 3.09 10.70
CA PHE A 43 -6.99 3.05 11.97
C PHE A 43 -6.22 4.34 12.22
N SER A 44 -5.60 4.46 13.41
CA SER A 44 -4.74 5.60 13.69
C SER A 44 -3.51 5.60 12.77
N THR A 45 -3.04 6.77 12.38
CA THR A 45 -1.88 6.94 11.48
C THR A 45 -0.65 6.19 11.99
N LYS A 46 -0.41 6.20 13.31
CA LYS A 46 0.69 5.46 13.93
C LYS A 46 0.54 3.95 13.75
N GLN A 47 -0.65 3.40 13.99
CA GLN A 47 -0.91 1.96 13.83
C GLN A 47 -0.78 1.52 12.37
N ALA A 48 -1.30 2.31 11.42
CA ALA A 48 -1.21 1.99 10.00
C ALA A 48 0.23 2.01 9.47
N VAL A 49 1.03 3.00 9.89
CA VAL A 49 2.45 3.10 9.51
C VAL A 49 3.27 1.95 10.12
N ILE A 50 3.07 1.66 11.40
CA ILE A 50 3.79 0.55 12.07
C ILE A 50 3.37 -0.79 11.47
N GLY A 51 2.09 -1.01 11.19
CA GLY A 51 1.60 -2.23 10.54
C GLY A 51 2.24 -2.44 9.16
N SER A 52 2.29 -1.38 8.35
CA SER A 52 2.95 -1.42 7.03
C SER A 52 4.45 -1.65 7.14
N LEU A 53 5.10 -1.11 8.18
CA LEU A 53 6.51 -1.35 8.44
C LEU A 53 6.76 -2.82 8.83
N ILE A 54 5.94 -3.39 9.71
CA ILE A 54 6.01 -4.80 10.09
C ILE A 54 5.85 -5.69 8.85
N PHE A 55 4.82 -5.43 8.03
CA PHE A 55 4.60 -6.14 6.78
C PHE A 55 5.84 -6.14 5.88
N THR A 56 6.39 -4.95 5.61
CA THR A 56 7.50 -4.81 4.66
C THR A 56 8.79 -5.44 5.16
N VAL A 57 9.08 -5.33 6.46
CA VAL A 57 10.22 -5.99 7.10
C VAL A 57 10.07 -7.51 7.06
N VAL A 58 8.90 -8.04 7.42
CA VAL A 58 8.62 -9.49 7.35
C VAL A 58 8.73 -9.99 5.91
N ASN A 59 8.19 -9.25 4.94
CA ASN A 59 8.29 -9.59 3.52
C ASN A 59 9.75 -9.61 3.05
N MET A 60 10.58 -8.68 3.51
CA MET A 60 12.01 -8.65 3.20
C MET A 60 12.76 -9.85 3.82
N PHE A 61 12.42 -10.27 5.03
CA PHE A 61 13.01 -11.46 5.63
C PHE A 61 12.66 -12.75 4.87
N ILE A 62 11.43 -12.85 4.35
CA ILE A 62 10.95 -14.04 3.65
C ILE A 62 11.46 -14.09 2.20
N LYS A 63 11.36 -12.97 1.46
CA LYS A 63 11.76 -12.90 0.04
C LYS A 63 13.23 -12.53 -0.18
N GLY A 64 13.98 -12.30 0.89
CA GLY A 64 15.39 -11.91 0.86
C GLY A 64 15.61 -10.40 0.73
N VAL A 65 16.80 -9.95 1.14
CA VAL A 65 17.20 -8.55 1.07
C VAL A 65 17.69 -8.23 -0.35
N ASN A 66 16.84 -7.60 -1.14
CA ASN A 66 17.19 -7.10 -2.47
C ASN A 66 16.72 -5.64 -2.63
N PRO A 67 17.24 -4.91 -3.64
CA PRO A 67 16.90 -3.50 -3.84
C PRO A 67 15.39 -3.23 -3.98
N TRP A 68 14.63 -4.12 -4.61
CA TRP A 68 13.18 -3.98 -4.75
C TRP A 68 12.43 -4.14 -3.42
N ASN A 69 12.83 -5.12 -2.61
CA ASN A 69 12.24 -5.34 -1.29
C ASN A 69 12.56 -4.20 -0.33
N ALA A 70 13.74 -3.59 -0.45
CA ALA A 70 14.09 -2.38 0.28
C ALA A 70 13.19 -1.19 -0.12
N MET A 71 12.79 -1.08 -1.39
CA MET A 71 11.85 -0.03 -1.81
C MET A 71 10.47 -0.20 -1.17
N TYR A 72 9.98 -1.43 -0.97
CA TYR A 72 8.70 -1.64 -0.28
C TYR A 72 8.69 -1.07 1.14
N VAL A 73 9.81 -1.19 1.88
CA VAL A 73 9.98 -0.62 3.23
C VAL A 73 9.87 0.89 3.22
N LEU A 74 10.23 1.56 2.13
CA LEU A 74 10.05 3.00 1.99
C LEU A 74 8.64 3.35 1.53
N VAL A 75 8.12 2.65 0.51
CA VAL A 75 6.87 3.01 -0.17
C VAL A 75 5.65 2.85 0.74
N TYR A 76 5.40 1.67 1.30
CA TYR A 76 4.13 1.41 2.00
C TYR A 76 3.97 2.16 3.34
N PRO A 77 5.01 2.28 4.18
CA PRO A 77 4.95 3.14 5.36
C PRO A 77 4.74 4.62 5.00
N SER A 78 5.40 5.10 3.93
CA SER A 78 5.21 6.49 3.46
C SER A 78 3.80 6.74 2.96
N TYR A 79 3.21 5.80 2.22
CA TYR A 79 1.83 5.90 1.76
C TYR A 79 0.86 5.91 2.92
N SER A 80 1.03 5.02 3.89
CA SER A 80 0.22 5.01 5.12
C SER A 80 0.28 6.33 5.86
N LEU A 81 1.46 6.94 5.93
CA LEU A 81 1.65 8.24 6.56
C LEU A 81 0.89 9.34 5.79
N ILE A 82 1.07 9.42 4.47
CA ILE A 82 0.42 10.46 3.64
C ILE A 82 -1.10 10.36 3.73
N ILE A 83 -1.65 9.14 3.69
CA ILE A 83 -3.10 8.91 3.79
C ILE A 83 -3.59 9.29 5.19
N GLY A 84 -2.93 8.80 6.24
CA GLY A 84 -3.32 9.05 7.62
C GLY A 84 -3.24 10.54 8.01
N LEU A 85 -2.34 11.32 7.41
CA LEU A 85 -2.29 12.77 7.59
C LEU A 85 -3.41 13.52 6.87
N ASN A 86 -3.92 12.97 5.75
CA ASN A 86 -4.96 13.61 4.93
C ASN A 86 -6.36 13.00 5.11
N LYS A 87 -6.52 12.08 6.06
CA LYS A 87 -7.75 11.28 6.27
C LYS A 87 -9.03 12.11 6.32
N GLU A 88 -9.02 13.26 6.99
CA GLU A 88 -10.21 14.11 7.13
C GLU A 88 -10.62 14.75 5.80
N ARG A 89 -9.65 15.14 4.98
CA ARG A 89 -9.89 15.69 3.64
C ARG A 89 -10.36 14.58 2.68
N LEU A 90 -9.78 13.39 2.80
CA LEU A 90 -10.14 12.22 2.01
C LEU A 90 -11.56 11.71 2.33
N ALA A 91 -11.98 11.77 3.59
CA ALA A 91 -13.32 11.37 4.01
C ALA A 91 -14.44 12.30 3.48
N LYS A 92 -14.13 13.57 3.19
CA LYS A 92 -15.13 14.55 2.74
C LYS A 92 -15.68 14.27 1.33
N ARG A 93 -14.86 13.75 0.42
CA ARG A 93 -15.28 13.46 -0.97
C ARG A 93 -14.81 12.09 -1.40
N LYS A 94 -15.75 11.23 -1.76
CA LYS A 94 -15.49 9.84 -2.20
C LYS A 94 -14.55 9.73 -3.41
N ILE A 95 -14.44 10.78 -4.22
CA ILE A 95 -13.58 10.80 -5.41
C ILE A 95 -12.09 10.89 -5.06
N TYR A 96 -11.71 11.58 -3.97
CA TYR A 96 -10.28 11.77 -3.66
C TYR A 96 -9.58 10.47 -3.25
N PRO A 97 -10.18 9.60 -2.41
CA PRO A 97 -9.59 8.29 -2.12
C PRO A 97 -9.39 7.42 -3.37
N ILE A 98 -10.36 7.44 -4.31
CA ILE A 98 -10.28 6.67 -5.56
C ILE A 98 -9.07 7.12 -6.39
N LEU A 99 -8.96 8.43 -6.62
CA LEU A 99 -7.87 9.00 -7.40
C LEU A 99 -6.52 8.77 -6.72
N LEU A 100 -6.45 8.94 -5.39
CA LEU A 100 -5.20 8.79 -4.65
C LEU A 100 -4.75 7.33 -4.59
N CYS A 101 -5.67 6.38 -4.41
CA CYS A 101 -5.36 4.94 -4.43
C CYS A 101 -4.81 4.51 -5.80
N GLY A 102 -5.46 4.93 -6.89
CA GLY A 102 -4.98 4.66 -8.24
C GLY A 102 -3.62 5.31 -8.52
N PHE A 103 -3.43 6.56 -8.10
CA PHE A 103 -2.17 7.28 -8.26
C PHE A 103 -1.01 6.63 -7.49
N PHE A 104 -1.24 6.19 -6.26
CA PHE A 104 -0.23 5.48 -5.46
C PHE A 104 0.15 4.13 -6.04
N SER A 105 -0.81 3.39 -6.59
CA SER A 105 -0.49 2.14 -7.27
C SER A 105 0.34 2.39 -8.53
N PHE A 106 -0.03 3.38 -9.36
CA PHE A 106 0.77 3.81 -10.51
C PHE A 106 2.19 4.20 -10.09
N LEU A 107 2.33 5.04 -9.06
CA LEU A 107 3.63 5.47 -8.55
C LEU A 107 4.45 4.29 -8.05
N THR A 108 3.84 3.31 -7.38
CA THR A 108 4.53 2.10 -6.94
C THR A 108 5.12 1.35 -8.13
N GLY A 109 4.34 1.16 -9.20
CA GLY A 109 4.83 0.50 -10.42
C GLY A 109 6.06 1.18 -11.03
N GLN A 110 6.14 2.51 -10.95
CA GLN A 110 7.28 3.30 -11.45
C GLN A 110 8.46 3.35 -10.48
N ILE A 111 8.20 3.56 -9.19
CA ILE A 111 9.22 3.66 -8.13
C ILE A 111 9.99 2.35 -8.01
N LEU A 112 9.33 1.21 -8.20
CA LEU A 112 9.98 -0.10 -8.18
C LEU A 112 10.92 -0.35 -9.37
N GLN A 113 10.94 0.52 -10.39
CA GLN A 113 11.94 0.47 -11.46
C GLN A 113 13.21 1.24 -11.10
N LEU A 114 13.19 2.14 -10.10
CA LEU A 114 14.36 2.92 -9.70
C LEU A 114 15.59 2.10 -9.28
N PRO A 115 15.46 0.90 -8.68
CA PRO A 115 16.62 0.05 -8.43
C PRO A 115 17.48 -0.27 -9.66
N PHE A 116 16.93 -0.17 -10.88
CA PHE A 116 17.72 -0.32 -12.11
C PHE A 116 18.81 0.75 -12.27
N LEU A 117 18.71 1.87 -11.53
CA LEU A 117 19.72 2.94 -11.52
C LEU A 117 21.07 2.46 -10.98
N LEU A 118 21.06 1.45 -10.11
CA LEU A 118 22.27 0.81 -9.60
C LEU A 118 23.07 0.09 -10.69
N PHE A 119 22.43 -0.27 -11.80
CA PHE A 119 23.06 -0.98 -12.91
C PHE A 119 23.41 -0.04 -14.06
N SER A 120 22.45 0.73 -14.57
CA SER A 120 22.70 1.71 -15.64
C SER A 120 21.58 2.72 -15.77
N LYS A 121 21.95 3.99 -16.01
CA LYS A 121 20.99 5.08 -16.27
C LYS A 121 20.17 4.84 -17.53
N GLN A 122 20.78 4.32 -18.59
CA GLN A 122 20.11 4.05 -19.87
C GLN A 122 19.06 2.93 -19.71
N VAL A 123 19.44 1.87 -19.00
CA VAL A 123 18.55 0.76 -18.67
C VAL A 123 17.37 1.24 -17.82
N THR A 124 17.63 2.11 -16.84
CA THR A 124 16.58 2.67 -15.97
C THR A 124 15.53 3.46 -16.76
N VAL A 125 15.97 4.34 -17.68
CA VAL A 125 15.04 5.11 -18.51
C VAL A 125 14.19 4.18 -19.38
N LEU A 126 14.81 3.15 -19.96
CA LEU A 126 14.09 2.15 -20.76
C LEU A 126 13.04 1.41 -19.91
N TYR A 127 13.40 0.93 -18.72
CA TYR A 127 12.47 0.24 -17.82
C TYR A 127 11.39 1.14 -17.24
N LEU A 128 11.63 2.44 -17.06
CA LEU A 128 10.58 3.39 -16.69
C LEU A 128 9.56 3.53 -17.81
N ILE A 129 10.02 3.73 -19.06
CA ILE A 129 9.14 3.83 -20.24
C ILE A 129 8.36 2.53 -20.44
N LEU A 130 9.05 1.39 -20.43
CA LEU A 130 8.42 0.06 -20.52
C LEU A 130 7.60 -0.30 -19.28
N GLY A 131 7.80 0.37 -18.15
CA GLY A 131 7.01 0.20 -16.95
C GLY A 131 5.64 0.85 -17.07
N LEU A 132 5.48 1.88 -17.91
CA LEU A 132 4.23 2.62 -18.08
C LEU A 132 3.09 1.74 -18.60
N GLN A 133 3.37 0.83 -19.52
CA GLN A 133 2.38 -0.14 -20.04
C GLN A 133 1.75 -1.00 -18.95
N VAL A 134 2.47 -1.27 -17.86
CA VAL A 134 1.95 -2.04 -16.71
C VAL A 134 1.39 -1.10 -15.64
N SER A 135 2.10 0.00 -15.35
CA SER A 135 1.76 0.91 -14.25
C SER A 135 0.45 1.67 -14.50
N ILE A 136 0.13 2.00 -15.76
CA ILE A 136 -1.11 2.72 -16.11
C ILE A 136 -2.34 1.81 -15.84
N PRO A 137 -2.44 0.59 -16.41
CA PRO A 137 -3.49 -0.35 -16.05
C PRO A 137 -3.57 -0.61 -14.54
N GLN A 138 -2.42 -0.82 -13.90
CA GLN A 138 -2.33 -1.07 -12.45
C GLN A 138 -2.98 0.06 -11.64
N GLY A 139 -2.69 1.33 -11.99
CA GLY A 139 -3.28 2.50 -11.35
C GLY A 139 -4.79 2.59 -11.58
N ILE A 140 -5.26 2.33 -12.80
CA ILE A 140 -6.69 2.34 -13.13
C ILE A 140 -7.43 1.25 -12.35
N ILE A 141 -6.93 0.02 -12.36
CA ILE A 141 -7.51 -1.13 -11.66
C ILE A 141 -7.60 -0.83 -10.17
N SER A 142 -6.52 -0.34 -9.56
CA SER A 142 -6.50 -0.02 -8.11
C SER A 142 -7.51 1.08 -7.74
N GLY A 143 -7.71 2.07 -8.61
CA GLY A 143 -8.75 3.08 -8.45
C GLY A 143 -10.16 2.47 -8.51
N VAL A 144 -10.41 1.62 -9.51
CA VAL A 144 -11.69 0.91 -9.68
C VAL A 144 -11.98 -0.01 -8.49
N GLU A 145 -10.99 -0.77 -8.01
CA GLU A 145 -11.11 -1.62 -6.82
C GLU A 145 -11.53 -0.79 -5.60
N TYR A 146 -10.85 0.33 -5.36
CA TYR A 146 -11.24 1.23 -4.26
C TYR A 146 -12.67 1.76 -4.44
N ALA A 147 -13.06 2.14 -5.66
CA ALA A 147 -14.40 2.64 -5.94
C ALA A 147 -15.49 1.58 -5.64
N LEU A 148 -15.24 0.31 -5.95
CA LEU A 148 -16.18 -0.79 -5.76
C LEU A 148 -16.30 -1.23 -4.30
N ILE A 149 -15.17 -1.40 -3.61
CA ILE A 149 -15.12 -2.04 -2.28
C ILE A 149 -14.46 -1.19 -1.18
N GLY A 150 -13.59 -0.24 -1.52
CA GLY A 150 -12.80 0.52 -0.55
C GLY A 150 -13.62 1.22 0.54
N ASN A 151 -14.65 1.98 0.15
CA ASN A 151 -15.52 2.67 1.12
C ASN A 151 -16.31 1.70 2.03
N LYS A 152 -16.71 0.54 1.50
CA LYS A 152 -17.43 -0.48 2.28
C LYS A 152 -16.51 -1.11 3.33
N LEU A 153 -15.26 -1.39 2.95
CA LEU A 153 -14.25 -1.95 3.84
C LEU A 153 -13.88 -0.97 4.96
N VAL A 154 -13.65 0.32 4.63
CA VAL A 154 -13.38 1.35 5.65
C VAL A 154 -14.54 1.43 6.65
N GLY A 155 -15.77 1.55 6.17
CA GLY A 155 -16.93 1.62 7.07
C GLY A 155 -17.15 0.36 7.92
N PHE A 156 -16.78 -0.82 7.41
CA PHE A 156 -16.82 -2.07 8.16
C PHE A 156 -15.76 -2.09 9.28
N LEU A 157 -14.52 -1.73 8.97
CA LEU A 157 -13.41 -1.71 9.93
C LEU A 157 -13.61 -0.66 11.02
N GLU A 158 -14.08 0.54 10.68
CA GLU A 158 -14.40 1.58 11.67
C GLU A 158 -15.49 1.11 12.64
N LYS A 159 -16.52 0.42 12.16
CA LYS A 159 -17.58 -0.17 13.01
C LYS A 159 -17.00 -1.24 13.94
N LEU A 160 -16.12 -2.08 13.43
CA LEU A 160 -15.48 -3.15 14.19
C LEU A 160 -14.58 -2.56 15.30
N GLN A 161 -13.85 -1.48 14.99
CA GLN A 161 -13.01 -0.77 15.96
C GLN A 161 -13.83 -0.03 17.04
N ARG A 162 -15.04 0.45 16.74
CA ARG A 162 -15.89 1.08 17.77
C ARG A 162 -16.52 0.07 18.73
N ARG A 163 -16.70 -1.18 18.29
CA ARG A 163 -17.37 -2.22 19.06
C ARG A 163 -16.47 -2.89 20.08
N TYR A 164 -15.15 -2.78 19.92
CA TYR A 164 -14.12 -3.39 20.77
C TYR A 164 -13.10 -2.35 21.17
#